data_AF-A0A1F8PYM8-F1
#
_entry.id   AF-A0A1F8PYM8-F1
#
_cell.length_a   1.000
_cell.length_b   1.000
_cell.length_c   1.000
_cell.angle_alpha   90.00
_cell.angle_beta   90.00
_cell.angle_gamma   90.00
#
_symmetry.space_group_name_H-M   'P 1'
#
loop_
_entity.id
_entity.type
_entity.pdbx_description
1 polymer ?
#
loop_
_entity_poly.entity_id
_entity_poly.type
_entity_poly.pdbx_seq_one_letter_code
_entity_poly.pdbx_strand_id
1 'polypeptide(L)'
;MGEYASARELLCEALRIRYHLGLPRGYPYSFELLAQVNESEERYEQAVQLLAAAETLRVRIGAPLEQVAQKHVTAVLAGARAQLGDVVFDLEWAKGATMTTEQAIALALS
;
A
#
# COMPACT_ATOMS: atom_id res chain seq x y z
N MET A 1 0.63 13.39 18.17
CA MET A 1 0.09 12.05 17.87
C MET A 1 -1.38 12.13 17.44
N GLY A 2 -1.74 13.02 16.50
CA GLY A 2 -3.14 13.23 16.09
C GLY A 2 -3.36 13.32 14.59
N GLU A 3 -2.30 13.31 13.77
CA GLU A 3 -2.43 13.47 12.31
C GLU A 3 -2.59 12.13 11.57
N TYR A 4 -2.17 11.02 12.18
CA TYR A 4 -2.21 9.69 11.54
C TYR A 4 -3.61 9.09 11.46
N ALA A 5 -4.42 9.23 12.51
CA ALA A 5 -5.80 8.76 12.51
C ALA A 5 -6.64 9.48 11.43
N SER A 6 -6.45 10.81 11.28
CA SER A 6 -7.08 11.58 10.21
C SER A 6 -6.53 11.22 8.81
N ALA A 7 -5.23 10.95 8.68
CA ALA A 7 -4.65 10.56 7.40
C ALA A 7 -5.22 9.24 6.90
N ARG A 8 -5.34 8.23 7.77
CA ARG A 8 -5.97 6.95 7.42
C ARG A 8 -7.41 7.14 6.96
N GLU A 9 -8.23 7.83 7.73
CA GLU A 9 -9.65 8.06 7.41
C GLU A 9 -9.82 8.77 6.07
N LEU A 10 -9.05 9.84 5.83
CA LEU A 10 -9.09 10.59 4.58
C LEU A 10 -8.65 9.74 3.37
N LEU A 11 -7.61 8.92 3.53
CA LEU A 11 -7.11 8.03 2.48
C LEU A 11 -8.09 6.89 2.18
N CYS A 12 -8.69 6.30 3.21
CA CYS A 12 -9.74 5.30 3.07
C CYS A 12 -10.96 5.88 2.34
N GLU A 13 -11.38 7.10 2.69
CA GLU A 13 -12.49 7.77 2.02
C GLU A 13 -12.17 8.10 0.55
N ALA A 14 -10.97 8.61 0.28
CA ALA A 14 -10.50 8.84 -1.07
C ALA A 14 -10.45 7.53 -1.90
N LEU A 15 -10.05 6.41 -1.29
CA LEU A 15 -10.04 5.11 -1.93
C LEU A 15 -11.47 4.63 -2.25
N ARG A 16 -12.42 4.78 -1.33
CA ARG A 16 -13.84 4.48 -1.58
C ARG A 16 -14.41 5.31 -2.72
N ILE A 17 -14.14 6.60 -2.75
CA ILE A 17 -14.58 7.49 -3.84
C ILE A 17 -13.99 7.04 -5.17
N ARG A 18 -12.67 6.76 -5.24
CA ARG A 18 -12.01 6.25 -6.46
C ARG A 18 -12.62 4.94 -6.92
N TYR A 19 -12.96 4.05 -5.98
CA TYR A 19 -13.61 2.78 -6.25
C TYR A 19 -14.99 2.97 -6.87
N HIS A 20 -15.82 3.83 -6.28
CA HIS A 20 -17.15 4.17 -6.81
C HIS A 20 -17.11 4.86 -8.17
N LEU A 21 -16.09 5.68 -8.43
CA LEU A 21 -15.90 6.37 -9.71
C LEU A 21 -15.25 5.49 -10.79
N GLY A 22 -14.82 4.27 -10.46
CA GLY A 22 -14.15 3.37 -11.40
C GLY A 22 -12.85 3.96 -11.93
N LEU A 23 -12.02 4.58 -11.07
CA LEU A 23 -10.76 5.22 -11.44
C LEU A 23 -9.55 4.35 -11.09
N PRO A 24 -9.24 3.30 -11.89
CA PRO A 24 -8.24 2.29 -11.53
C PRO A 24 -6.81 2.82 -11.40
N ARG A 25 -6.50 3.94 -12.08
CA ARG A 25 -5.20 4.60 -11.99
C ARG A 25 -4.91 5.18 -10.60
N GLY A 26 -5.94 5.44 -9.80
CA GLY A 26 -5.79 6.03 -8.48
C GLY A 26 -5.47 5.02 -7.37
N TYR A 27 -5.73 3.72 -7.58
CA TYR A 27 -5.57 2.75 -6.49
C TYR A 27 -4.12 2.53 -6.04
N PRO A 28 -3.12 2.40 -6.94
CA PRO A 28 -1.73 2.20 -6.51
C PRO A 28 -1.24 3.33 -5.60
N TYR A 29 -1.58 4.57 -5.93
CA TYR A 29 -1.21 5.73 -5.12
C TYR A 29 -1.86 5.71 -3.73
N SER A 30 -3.13 5.29 -3.64
CA SER A 30 -3.80 5.12 -2.35
C SER A 30 -3.14 4.02 -1.51
N PHE A 31 -2.74 2.91 -2.13
CA PHE A 31 -2.04 1.81 -1.44
C PHE A 31 -0.65 2.25 -0.93
N GLU A 32 0.10 3.01 -1.72
CA GLU A 32 1.42 3.54 -1.34
C GLU A 32 1.36 4.50 -0.15
N LEU A 33 0.32 5.35 -0.10
CA LEU A 33 0.10 6.26 1.02
C LEU A 33 -0.38 5.51 2.26
N LEU A 34 -1.30 4.57 2.12
CA LEU A 34 -1.77 3.75 3.25
C LEU A 34 -0.67 2.84 3.79
N ALA A 35 0.26 2.37 2.96
CA ALA A 35 1.43 1.62 3.41
C ALA A 35 2.36 2.47 4.31
N GLN A 36 2.53 3.76 4.00
CA GLN A 36 3.28 4.68 4.88
C GLN A 36 2.57 4.88 6.22
N VAL A 37 1.24 5.00 6.23
CA VAL A 37 0.48 5.07 7.47
C VAL A 37 0.59 3.76 8.27
N ASN A 38 0.46 2.61 7.60
CA ASN A 38 0.65 1.29 8.22
C ASN A 38 2.04 1.17 8.86
N GLU A 39 3.10 1.63 8.19
CA GLU A 39 4.46 1.62 8.74
C GLU A 39 4.57 2.47 10.01
N SER A 40 4.00 3.68 10.00
CA SER A 40 3.98 4.56 11.19
C SER A 40 3.14 4.01 12.36
N GLU A 41 2.19 3.12 12.06
CA GLU A 41 1.36 2.41 13.04
C GLU A 41 1.90 1.01 13.38
N GLU A 42 3.13 0.69 12.96
CA GLU A 42 3.80 -0.60 13.18
C GLU A 42 3.09 -1.82 12.57
N ARG A 43 2.19 -1.58 11.60
CA ARG A 43 1.46 -2.59 10.82
C ARG A 43 2.27 -3.03 9.59
N TYR A 44 3.51 -3.47 9.83
CA TYR A 44 4.50 -3.72 8.77
C TYR A 44 4.04 -4.75 7.74
N GLU A 45 3.35 -5.82 8.15
CA GLU A 45 2.86 -6.87 7.25
C GLU A 45 1.87 -6.30 6.21
N GLN A 46 0.91 -5.50 6.68
CA GLN A 46 -0.09 -4.87 5.81
C GLN A 46 0.56 -3.79 4.92
N ALA A 47 1.59 -3.09 5.41
CA ALA A 47 2.36 -2.15 4.60
C ALA A 47 3.03 -2.85 3.40
N VAL A 48 3.69 -3.98 3.63
CA VAL A 48 4.35 -4.79 2.60
C VAL A 48 3.33 -5.32 1.59
N GLN A 49 2.22 -5.90 2.06
CA GLN A 49 1.18 -6.42 1.17
C GLN A 49 0.59 -5.34 0.25
N LEU A 50 0.32 -4.14 0.78
CA LEU A 50 -0.22 -3.03 -0.01
C LEU A 50 0.77 -2.53 -1.06
N LEU A 51 2.07 -2.45 -0.74
CA LEU A 51 3.09 -2.04 -1.71
C LEU A 51 3.27 -3.07 -2.82
N ALA A 52 3.27 -4.37 -2.49
CA ALA A 52 3.32 -5.43 -3.49
C ALA A 52 2.10 -5.43 -4.42
N ALA A 53 0.91 -5.18 -3.86
CA ALA A 53 -0.33 -5.03 -4.64
C ALA A 53 -0.29 -3.78 -5.54
N ALA A 54 0.26 -2.67 -5.03
CA ALA A 54 0.43 -1.43 -5.79
C ALA A 54 1.36 -1.63 -7.00
N GLU A 55 2.51 -2.29 -6.79
CA GLU A 55 3.46 -2.59 -7.85
C GLU A 55 2.84 -3.48 -8.92
N THR A 56 2.19 -4.58 -8.52
CA THR A 56 1.52 -5.51 -9.44
C THR A 56 0.46 -4.78 -10.27
N LEU A 57 -0.32 -3.92 -9.63
CA LEU A 57 -1.34 -3.13 -10.30
C LEU A 57 -0.73 -2.13 -11.31
N ARG A 58 0.36 -1.46 -10.95
CA ARG A 58 1.09 -0.52 -11.83
C ARG A 58 1.61 -1.19 -13.08
N VAL A 59 2.22 -2.37 -12.93
CA VAL A 59 2.69 -3.18 -14.06
C VAL A 59 1.53 -3.52 -14.98
N ARG A 60 0.41 -3.97 -14.41
CA ARG A 60 -0.80 -4.36 -15.18
C ARG A 60 -1.43 -3.20 -15.95
N ILE A 61 -1.43 -1.98 -15.40
CA ILE A 61 -2.05 -0.81 -16.05
C ILE A 61 -1.07 0.04 -16.86
N GLY A 62 0.23 -0.33 -16.90
CA GLY A 62 1.27 0.42 -17.59
C GLY A 62 1.52 1.82 -17.02
N ALA A 63 1.40 1.98 -15.70
CA ALA A 63 1.57 3.27 -15.02
C ALA A 63 2.75 3.22 -14.02
N PRO A 64 3.98 3.56 -14.46
CA PRO A 64 5.17 3.45 -13.61
C PRO A 64 5.06 4.34 -12.36
N LEU A 65 5.78 3.93 -11.30
CA LEU A 65 5.88 4.69 -10.07
C LEU A 65 6.71 5.95 -10.28
N GLU A 66 6.23 7.09 -9.79
CA GLU A 66 6.98 8.34 -9.85
C GLU A 66 8.19 8.29 -8.91
N GLN A 67 9.30 8.94 -9.28
CA GLN A 67 10.54 8.90 -8.51
C GLN A 67 10.37 9.38 -7.06
N VAL A 68 9.50 10.36 -6.83
CA VAL A 68 9.22 10.86 -5.48
C VAL A 68 8.59 9.77 -4.62
N ALA A 69 7.58 9.08 -5.14
CA ALA A 69 6.92 7.98 -4.45
C ALA A 69 7.85 6.76 -4.30
N GLN A 70 8.73 6.49 -5.28
CA GLN A 70 9.71 5.41 -5.19
C GLN A 70 10.60 5.51 -3.94
N LYS A 71 11.03 6.72 -3.56
CA LYS A 71 11.83 6.93 -2.35
C LYS A 71 11.07 6.52 -1.09
N HIS A 72 9.81 6.91 -0.98
CA HIS A 72 8.95 6.55 0.15
C HIS A 72 8.69 5.04 0.21
N VAL A 73 8.33 4.43 -0.92
CA VAL A 73 8.13 2.97 -1.04
C VAL A 73 9.38 2.22 -0.60
N THR A 74 10.55 2.62 -1.09
CA THR A 74 11.82 1.96 -0.75
C THR A 74 12.14 2.08 0.74
N ALA A 75 11.89 3.23 1.35
CA ALA A 75 12.10 3.42 2.79
C ALA A 75 11.15 2.53 3.62
N VAL A 76 9.87 2.47 3.26
CA VAL A 76 8.88 1.62 3.95
C VAL A 76 9.26 0.14 3.84
N LEU A 77 9.66 -0.34 2.66
CA LEU A 77 10.08 -1.73 2.49
C LEU A 77 11.33 -2.07 3.28
N ALA A 78 12.32 -1.16 3.31
CA ALA A 78 13.52 -1.36 4.12
C ALA A 78 13.21 -1.41 5.62
N GLY A 79 12.36 -0.50 6.12
CA GLY A 79 11.90 -0.48 7.51
C GLY A 79 11.13 -1.75 7.87
N ALA A 80 10.13 -2.13 7.07
CA ALA A 80 9.35 -3.34 7.29
C ALA A 80 10.21 -4.61 7.25
N ARG A 81 11.18 -4.71 6.33
CA ARG A 81 12.12 -5.85 6.26
C ARG A 81 12.99 -5.93 7.51
N ALA A 82 13.44 -4.79 8.05
CA ALA A 82 14.23 -4.77 9.28
C ALA A 82 13.42 -5.24 10.52
N GLN A 83 12.11 -5.00 10.54
CA GLN A 83 11.24 -5.38 11.67
C GLN A 83 10.71 -6.81 11.56
N LEU A 84 10.32 -7.25 10.36
CA LEU A 84 9.72 -8.57 10.12
C LEU A 84 10.77 -9.67 9.89
N GLY A 85 11.97 -9.30 9.43
CA GLY A 85 12.94 -10.23 8.89
C GLY A 85 12.59 -10.74 7.48
N ASP A 86 13.58 -11.30 6.79
CA ASP A 86 13.47 -11.63 5.36
C ASP A 86 12.36 -12.66 5.06
N VAL A 87 12.23 -13.69 5.90
CA VAL A 87 11.26 -14.80 5.65
C VAL A 87 9.82 -14.31 5.70
N VAL A 88 9.48 -13.52 6.72
CA VAL A 88 8.12 -12.97 6.88
C VAL A 88 7.88 -11.90 5.81
N PHE A 89 8.87 -11.04 5.56
CA PHE A 89 8.77 -10.04 4.50
C PHE A 89 8.44 -10.68 3.14
N ASP A 90 9.20 -11.71 2.73
CA ASP A 90 9.02 -12.34 1.42
C ASP A 90 7.65 -13.05 1.33
N LEU A 91 7.15 -13.62 2.43
CA LEU A 91 5.81 -14.19 2.52
C LEU A 91 4.72 -13.12 2.34
N GLU A 92 4.81 -12.01 3.07
CA GLU A 92 3.83 -10.92 2.98
C GLU A 92 3.86 -10.22 1.62
N TRP A 93 5.05 -10.09 1.03
CA TRP A 93 5.21 -9.62 -0.34
C TRP A 93 4.49 -10.52 -1.34
N ALA A 94 4.72 -11.83 -1.27
CA ALA A 94 4.07 -12.80 -2.14
C ALA A 94 2.54 -12.76 -2.01
N LYS A 95 2.01 -12.66 -0.78
CA LYS A 95 0.56 -12.49 -0.57
C LYS A 95 0.05 -11.24 -1.28
N GLY A 96 0.65 -10.07 -1.04
CA GLY A 96 0.24 -8.81 -1.66
C GLY A 96 0.32 -8.83 -3.19
N ALA A 97 1.38 -9.43 -3.76
CA ALA A 97 1.56 -9.55 -5.20
C ALA A 97 0.51 -10.43 -5.89
N THR A 98 -0.10 -11.36 -5.16
CA THR A 98 -1.17 -12.24 -5.68
C THR A 98 -2.58 -11.69 -5.46
N MET A 99 -2.74 -10.57 -4.74
CA MET A 99 -4.05 -10.00 -4.46
C MET A 99 -4.72 -9.46 -5.73
N THR A 100 -6.03 -9.67 -5.82
CA THR A 100 -6.86 -8.88 -6.73
C THR A 100 -6.94 -7.43 -6.24
N THR A 101 -7.38 -6.53 -7.12
CA THR A 101 -7.57 -5.12 -6.73
C THR A 101 -8.59 -4.99 -5.61
N GLU A 102 -9.64 -5.80 -5.62
CA GLU A 102 -10.69 -5.83 -4.61
C GLU A 102 -10.15 -6.32 -3.25
N GLN A 103 -9.29 -7.34 -3.26
CA GLN A 103 -8.63 -7.83 -2.04
C GLN A 103 -7.70 -6.78 -1.44
N ALA A 104 -6.92 -6.09 -2.29
CA ALA A 104 -6.06 -5.00 -1.84
C ALA A 104 -6.86 -3.80 -1.31
N ILE A 105 -8.02 -3.49 -1.89
CA ILE A 105 -8.94 -2.46 -1.36
C ILE A 105 -9.51 -2.90 -0.01
N ALA A 106 -9.94 -4.15 0.14
CA ALA A 106 -10.45 -4.66 1.41
C ALA A 106 -9.38 -4.60 2.52
N LEU A 107 -8.14 -4.98 2.21
CA LEU A 107 -7.01 -4.87 3.13
C LEU A 107 -6.71 -3.41 3.50
N ALA A 108 -6.77 -2.50 2.52
CA ALA A 108 -6.54 -1.08 2.75
C ALA A 108 -7.57 -0.42 3.67
N LEU A 109 -8.79 -0.97 3.71
CA LEU A 109 -9.93 -0.45 4.49
C LEU A 109 -10.14 -1.15 5.84
N SER A 110 -9.34 -2.17 6.18
CA SER A 110 -9.37 -2.86 7.48
C SER A 110 -8.59 -2.10 8.55
#